data_AF-A0A9D1K602-F1
#
_entry.id   AF-A0A9D1K602-F1
#
_cell.length_a   1.000
_cell.length_b   1.000
_cell.length_c   1.000
_cell.angle_alpha   90.00
_cell.angle_beta   90.00
_cell.angle_gamma   90.00
#
_symmetry.space_group_name_H-M   'P 1'
#
loop_
_entity.id
_entity.type
_entity.pdbx_description
1 polymer ?
#
loop_
_entity_poly.entity_id
_entity_poly.type
_entity_poly.pdbx_seq_one_letter_code
_entity_poly.pdbx_strand_id
1 'polypeptide(L)'
;MTREETLALLNADAPVALKNLQQLVAENPFPPKGTDVNNHIHTTYSFSPYSPTAAVYFARMAGLATCGLMDHDSIAGAEEFLAAAQAIGMGATIGIECRVSFANSPFASRRINNPDQDGIVYMALHGVPHTQTGRVNEFFAPYRARRNVRNAKMVAAVNGLMEKYGVTLDFEKDVLPLSNAAKGGSVTERHLSRALSEKLLARYPEGAALVRFLEEDMGFTISAKVRGYLMDEANPFRMYDLLGFIKSDVIGKFYIPATDECPDVRNVLALSEEVGAISAYAYLGDVGDSVTGDKRAQKFEDDYLDELVPFLKELGFRAITYMPSRNTMAQLNRVRKLCEQYDLMQISGEDINSPRQSFVCEAQRDPAFAHLITATWALIAHEWRATENPEDGLFSAKSAAKWPSLAERLQAFAAFAAPKG
;
A
#
# COMPACT_ATOMS: atom_id res chain seq x y z
N MET A 1 -18.93 -11.96 17.96
CA MET A 1 -18.54 -12.45 16.61
C MET A 1 -17.05 -12.72 16.59
N THR A 2 -16.65 -13.71 15.81
CA THR A 2 -15.23 -13.91 15.48
C THR A 2 -14.72 -12.76 14.61
N ARG A 3 -13.40 -12.68 14.44
CA ARG A 3 -12.77 -11.71 13.54
C ARG A 3 -13.22 -11.95 12.10
N GLU A 4 -13.36 -13.20 11.70
CA GLU A 4 -13.74 -13.64 10.36
C GLU A 4 -15.21 -13.29 10.04
N GLU A 5 -16.12 -13.51 10.99
CA GLU A 5 -17.53 -13.10 10.86
C GLU A 5 -17.64 -11.59 10.71
N THR A 6 -16.90 -10.84 11.52
CA THR A 6 -16.86 -9.38 11.47
C THR A 6 -16.31 -8.89 10.12
N LEU A 7 -15.22 -9.49 9.65
CA LEU A 7 -14.62 -9.17 8.37
C LEU A 7 -15.59 -9.45 7.21
N ALA A 8 -16.27 -10.60 7.22
CA ALA A 8 -17.24 -10.95 6.18
C ALA A 8 -18.40 -9.96 6.12
N LEU A 9 -18.92 -9.52 7.26
CA LEU A 9 -19.98 -8.50 7.32
C LEU A 9 -19.54 -7.15 6.75
N LEU A 10 -18.33 -6.71 7.09
CA LEU A 10 -17.80 -5.42 6.65
C LEU A 10 -17.27 -5.44 5.21
N ASN A 11 -16.96 -6.62 4.68
CA ASN A 11 -16.58 -6.82 3.28
C ASN A 11 -17.78 -6.91 2.32
N ALA A 12 -19.01 -6.72 2.79
CA ALA A 12 -20.17 -6.56 1.93
C ALA A 12 -20.01 -5.36 0.98
N ASP A 13 -20.78 -5.31 -0.10
CA ASP A 13 -20.78 -4.16 -0.99
C ASP A 13 -21.42 -2.92 -0.33
N ALA A 14 -20.88 -1.73 -0.58
CA ALA A 14 -21.54 -0.48 -0.20
C ALA A 14 -22.91 -0.37 -0.92
N PRO A 15 -23.97 0.13 -0.24
CA PRO A 15 -23.98 0.75 1.10
C PRO A 15 -24.17 -0.24 2.27
N VAL A 16 -24.26 -1.55 2.03
CA VAL A 16 -24.53 -2.56 3.09
C VAL A 16 -23.41 -2.59 4.11
N ALA A 17 -22.14 -2.50 3.69
CA ALA A 17 -21.00 -2.44 4.59
C ALA A 17 -21.10 -1.31 5.63
N LEU A 18 -21.48 -0.10 5.21
CA LEU A 18 -21.65 1.03 6.13
C LEU A 18 -22.77 0.81 7.14
N LYS A 19 -23.88 0.21 6.71
CA LYS A 19 -24.98 -0.15 7.63
C LYS A 19 -24.50 -1.19 8.65
N ASN A 20 -23.77 -2.20 8.20
CA ASN A 20 -23.18 -3.22 9.08
C ASN A 20 -22.20 -2.59 10.08
N LEU A 21 -21.37 -1.65 9.63
CA LEU A 21 -20.47 -0.89 10.50
C LEU A 21 -21.24 -0.15 11.60
N GLN A 22 -22.28 0.61 11.25
CA GLN A 22 -23.08 1.37 12.22
C GLN A 22 -23.73 0.48 13.28
N GLN A 23 -24.25 -0.68 12.87
CA GLN A 23 -24.81 -1.65 13.82
C GLN A 23 -23.72 -2.25 14.72
N LEU A 24 -22.60 -2.65 14.12
CA LEU A 24 -21.50 -3.28 14.84
C LEU A 24 -20.94 -2.40 15.95
N VAL A 25 -20.75 -1.11 15.68
CA VAL A 25 -20.16 -0.16 16.64
C VAL A 25 -21.13 0.26 17.74
N ALA A 26 -22.44 0.14 17.50
CA ALA A 26 -23.44 0.35 18.55
C ALA A 26 -23.40 -0.78 19.60
N GLU A 27 -23.07 -2.00 19.17
CA GLU A 27 -23.01 -3.18 20.03
C GLU A 27 -21.60 -3.43 20.60
N ASN A 28 -20.56 -2.93 19.94
CA ASN A 28 -19.15 -3.16 20.28
C ASN A 28 -18.38 -1.83 20.31
N PRO A 29 -18.27 -1.17 21.48
CA PRO A 29 -17.55 0.08 21.57
C PRO A 29 -16.05 -0.13 21.31
N PHE A 30 -15.44 0.82 20.60
CA PHE A 30 -14.02 0.80 20.32
C PHE A 30 -13.17 1.02 21.59
N PRO A 31 -11.91 0.52 21.62
CA PRO A 31 -10.96 0.95 22.63
C PRO A 31 -10.72 2.47 22.57
N PRO A 32 -10.17 3.10 23.63
CA PRO A 32 -9.74 4.49 23.57
C PRO A 32 -8.83 4.75 22.35
N LYS A 33 -8.94 5.93 21.75
CA LYS A 33 -8.00 6.31 20.69
C LYS A 33 -6.61 6.47 21.28
N GLY A 34 -5.64 5.76 20.72
CA GLY A 34 -4.22 5.97 21.02
C GLY A 34 -3.67 7.19 20.25
N THR A 35 -2.35 7.25 20.16
CA THR A 35 -1.63 8.25 19.34
C THR A 35 -1.05 7.67 18.06
N ASP A 36 -1.13 6.34 17.90
CA ASP A 36 -0.56 5.62 16.75
C ASP A 36 -1.29 6.03 15.46
N VAL A 37 -0.53 6.27 14.40
CA VAL A 37 -1.05 6.70 13.09
C VAL A 37 -0.58 5.75 11.98
N ASN A 38 -1.40 5.57 10.95
CA ASN A 38 -1.02 4.80 9.76
C ASN A 38 -1.70 5.37 8.52
N ASN A 39 -0.94 5.83 7.53
CA ASN A 39 -1.51 6.43 6.31
C ASN A 39 -1.37 5.59 5.05
N HIS A 40 -1.06 4.29 5.16
CA HIS A 40 -0.78 3.43 3.99
C HIS A 40 -1.48 2.07 4.07
N ILE A 41 -2.80 2.06 3.94
CA ILE A 41 -3.62 0.84 4.02
C ILE A 41 -4.18 0.52 2.64
N HIS A 42 -3.95 -0.70 2.17
CA HIS A 42 -4.60 -1.22 0.97
C HIS A 42 -5.96 -1.81 1.30
N THR A 43 -6.87 -1.74 0.33
CA THR A 43 -8.21 -2.31 0.39
C THR A 43 -8.42 -3.33 -0.74
N THR A 44 -9.63 -3.91 -0.82
CA THR A 44 -10.06 -4.76 -1.94
C THR A 44 -10.10 -4.03 -3.30
N TYR A 45 -9.90 -2.71 -3.35
CA TYR A 45 -9.74 -1.95 -4.59
C TYR A 45 -8.34 -2.02 -5.19
N SER A 46 -7.36 -2.56 -4.47
CA SER A 46 -6.14 -3.10 -5.06
C SER A 46 -5.93 -4.53 -4.59
N PHE A 47 -5.32 -4.77 -3.43
CA PHE A 47 -5.28 -6.11 -2.85
C PHE A 47 -5.17 -6.04 -1.34
N SER A 48 -6.17 -6.55 -0.65
CA SER A 48 -6.22 -6.64 0.81
C SER A 48 -7.35 -7.59 1.21
N PRO A 49 -7.30 -8.23 2.39
CA PRO A 49 -8.47 -8.90 2.95
C PRO A 49 -9.59 -7.92 3.33
N TYR A 50 -9.32 -6.61 3.40
CA TYR A 50 -10.25 -5.61 3.94
C TYR A 50 -10.88 -4.76 2.82
N SER A 51 -12.21 -4.65 2.78
CA SER A 51 -12.89 -3.55 2.09
C SER A 51 -12.50 -2.20 2.70
N PRO A 52 -12.78 -1.06 2.04
CA PRO A 52 -12.56 0.25 2.65
C PRO A 52 -13.24 0.39 4.02
N THR A 53 -14.49 -0.06 4.16
CA THR A 53 -15.19 -0.06 5.44
C THR A 53 -14.51 -0.94 6.49
N ALA A 54 -14.12 -2.17 6.12
CA ALA A 54 -13.45 -3.10 7.02
C ALA A 54 -12.08 -2.55 7.47
N ALA A 55 -11.32 -1.94 6.56
CA ALA A 55 -10.02 -1.36 6.85
C ALA A 55 -10.11 -0.28 7.93
N VAL A 56 -11.09 0.63 7.81
CA VAL A 56 -11.37 1.67 8.81
C VAL A 56 -11.77 1.06 10.16
N TYR A 57 -12.66 0.06 10.18
CA TYR A 57 -13.08 -0.60 11.41
C TYR A 57 -11.90 -1.28 12.12
N PHE A 58 -11.11 -2.09 11.41
CA PHE A 58 -9.98 -2.81 11.99
C PHE A 58 -8.85 -1.87 12.42
N ALA A 59 -8.62 -0.77 11.70
CA ALA A 59 -7.72 0.29 12.12
C ALA A 59 -8.16 0.90 13.46
N ARG A 60 -9.45 1.25 13.59
CA ARG A 60 -10.00 1.83 14.82
C ARG A 60 -10.00 0.84 15.99
N MET A 61 -10.31 -0.43 15.74
CA MET A 61 -10.23 -1.52 16.71
C MET A 61 -8.80 -1.77 17.19
N ALA A 62 -7.80 -1.56 16.32
CA ALA A 62 -6.39 -1.65 16.69
C ALA A 62 -5.90 -0.46 17.54
N GLY A 63 -6.75 0.54 17.78
CA GLY A 63 -6.44 1.72 18.60
C GLY A 63 -5.81 2.89 17.84
N LEU A 64 -5.74 2.83 16.51
CA LEU A 64 -5.20 3.92 15.70
C LEU A 64 -6.02 5.20 15.85
N ALA A 65 -5.33 6.34 15.82
CA ALA A 65 -5.92 7.66 15.77
C ALA A 65 -6.30 8.07 14.33
N THR A 66 -5.52 7.60 13.36
CA THR A 66 -5.73 7.88 11.93
C THR A 66 -5.49 6.65 11.06
N CYS A 67 -6.12 6.63 9.88
CA CYS A 67 -5.96 5.61 8.85
C CYS A 67 -5.91 6.26 7.45
N GLY A 68 -5.08 5.77 6.53
CA GLY A 68 -5.00 6.30 5.16
C GLY A 68 -5.18 5.23 4.10
N LEU A 69 -6.02 5.47 3.10
CA LEU A 69 -6.19 4.58 1.94
C LEU A 69 -5.08 4.81 0.91
N MET A 70 -4.40 3.75 0.46
CA MET A 70 -3.29 3.82 -0.50
C MET A 70 -3.31 2.66 -1.51
N ASP A 71 -4.47 2.41 -2.12
CA ASP A 71 -4.60 1.33 -3.09
C ASP A 71 -3.64 1.49 -4.30
N HIS A 72 -3.17 0.37 -4.85
CA HIS A 72 -2.31 0.38 -6.04
C HIS A 72 -3.08 0.81 -7.29
N ASP A 73 -2.57 1.80 -8.02
CA ASP A 73 -3.09 2.31 -9.29
C ASP A 73 -4.61 2.63 -9.26
N SER A 74 -5.20 2.84 -8.09
CA SER A 74 -6.61 3.10 -7.88
C SER A 74 -6.83 3.96 -6.63
N ILE A 75 -7.84 4.83 -6.69
CA ILE A 75 -8.39 5.56 -5.54
C ILE A 75 -9.90 5.35 -5.41
N ALA A 76 -10.45 4.37 -6.14
CA ALA A 76 -11.90 4.19 -6.29
C ALA A 76 -12.62 3.81 -4.98
N GLY A 77 -11.91 3.29 -3.98
CA GLY A 77 -12.45 2.98 -2.65
C GLY A 77 -12.57 4.20 -1.71
N ALA A 78 -12.13 5.39 -2.13
CA ALA A 78 -12.02 6.57 -1.27
C ALA A 78 -13.35 7.04 -0.66
N GLU A 79 -14.43 7.07 -1.45
CA GLU A 79 -15.74 7.53 -0.96
C GLU A 79 -16.24 6.62 0.18
N GLU A 80 -16.17 5.30 0.00
CA GLU A 80 -16.54 4.32 1.02
C GLU A 80 -15.64 4.45 2.26
N PHE A 81 -14.32 4.62 2.07
CA PHE A 81 -13.36 4.78 3.15
C PHE A 81 -13.66 6.01 4.02
N LEU A 82 -13.85 7.16 3.39
CA LEU A 82 -14.15 8.42 4.07
C LEU A 82 -15.50 8.38 4.77
N ALA A 83 -16.52 7.80 4.15
CA ALA A 83 -17.84 7.65 4.75
C ALA A 83 -17.80 6.73 5.99
N ALA A 84 -17.05 5.63 5.92
CA ALA A 84 -16.82 4.75 7.07
C ALA A 84 -16.05 5.46 8.19
N ALA A 85 -15.01 6.23 7.84
CA ALA A 85 -14.22 6.99 8.82
C ALA A 85 -15.06 8.05 9.53
N GLN A 86 -15.88 8.78 8.77
CA GLN A 86 -16.83 9.75 9.32
C GLN A 86 -17.83 9.10 10.28
N ALA A 87 -18.39 7.94 9.90
CA ALA A 87 -19.41 7.25 10.70
C ALA A 87 -18.91 6.84 12.10
N ILE A 88 -17.60 6.68 12.29
CA ILE A 88 -17.01 6.27 13.58
C ILE A 88 -16.06 7.32 14.17
N GLY A 89 -16.00 8.51 13.56
CA GLY A 89 -15.13 9.61 13.97
C GLY A 89 -13.64 9.28 13.88
N MET A 90 -13.20 8.51 12.89
CA MET A 90 -11.80 8.18 12.64
C MET A 90 -11.11 9.30 11.84
N GLY A 91 -9.89 9.67 12.19
CA GLY A 91 -9.09 10.56 11.33
C GLY A 91 -8.69 9.82 10.07
N ALA A 92 -8.98 10.37 8.89
CA ALA A 92 -8.72 9.68 7.63
C ALA A 92 -8.07 10.58 6.59
N THR A 93 -7.27 9.96 5.73
CA THR A 93 -6.72 10.54 4.50
C THR A 93 -6.86 9.53 3.36
N ILE A 94 -6.87 10.00 2.13
CA ILE A 94 -6.92 9.17 0.93
C ILE A 94 -5.78 9.50 -0.02
N GLY A 95 -5.37 8.46 -0.75
CA GLY A 95 -4.32 8.56 -1.73
C GLY A 95 -4.28 7.31 -2.59
N ILE A 96 -3.17 7.20 -3.31
CA ILE A 96 -2.93 6.13 -4.27
C ILE A 96 -1.44 5.84 -4.29
N GLU A 97 -1.08 4.57 -4.29
CA GLU A 97 0.28 4.13 -4.60
C GLU A 97 0.33 3.68 -6.06
N CYS A 98 1.36 4.03 -6.81
CA CYS A 98 1.45 3.64 -8.22
C CYS A 98 2.88 3.29 -8.61
N ARG A 99 3.01 2.54 -9.70
CA ARG A 99 4.30 2.27 -10.32
C ARG A 99 4.54 3.26 -11.45
N VAL A 100 5.70 3.90 -11.43
CA VAL A 100 6.15 4.82 -12.47
C VAL A 100 7.46 4.38 -13.10
N SER A 101 7.64 4.78 -14.35
CA SER A 101 8.86 4.55 -15.11
C SER A 101 9.86 5.69 -14.87
N PHE A 102 11.09 5.30 -14.56
CA PHE A 102 12.27 6.16 -14.49
C PHE A 102 13.16 6.00 -15.74
N ALA A 103 12.63 5.41 -16.83
CA ALA A 103 13.39 5.17 -18.06
C ALA A 103 14.04 6.44 -18.65
N ASN A 104 13.41 7.61 -18.46
CA ASN A 104 13.92 8.91 -18.86
C ASN A 104 14.63 9.64 -17.71
N SER A 105 15.53 8.93 -17.01
CA SER A 105 16.31 9.47 -15.89
C SER A 105 17.70 8.81 -15.80
N PRO A 106 18.65 9.39 -15.04
CA PRO A 106 19.94 8.76 -14.76
C PRO A 106 19.84 7.41 -14.01
N PHE A 107 18.66 7.07 -13.47
CA PHE A 107 18.42 5.86 -12.68
C PHE A 107 17.70 4.76 -13.48
N ALA A 108 17.52 4.92 -14.79
CA ALA A 108 16.77 4.01 -15.66
C ALA A 108 17.22 2.54 -15.60
N SER A 109 18.49 2.28 -15.31
CA SER A 109 19.08 0.93 -15.22
C SER A 109 19.45 0.53 -13.79
N ARG A 110 18.97 1.23 -12.76
CA ARG A 110 19.24 0.90 -11.36
C ARG A 110 18.06 0.15 -10.73
N ARG A 111 18.39 -0.71 -9.77
CA ARG A 111 17.43 -1.28 -8.84
C ARG A 111 17.08 -0.22 -7.78
N ILE A 112 15.89 0.37 -7.89
CA ILE A 112 15.47 1.50 -7.05
C ILE A 112 14.67 1.02 -5.85
N ASN A 113 13.34 1.11 -5.84
CA ASN A 113 12.47 0.62 -4.76
C ASN A 113 11.49 -0.46 -5.23
N ASN A 114 11.63 -0.95 -6.47
CA ASN A 114 10.85 -2.05 -6.99
C ASN A 114 11.65 -3.37 -6.90
N PRO A 115 11.14 -4.42 -6.22
CA PRO A 115 11.87 -5.68 -6.03
C PRO A 115 11.94 -6.53 -7.29
N ASP A 116 11.11 -6.27 -8.29
CA ASP A 116 10.97 -7.11 -9.48
C ASP A 116 11.69 -6.53 -10.71
N GLN A 117 11.75 -5.22 -10.88
CA GLN A 117 12.34 -4.58 -12.07
C GLN A 117 13.21 -3.34 -11.80
N ASP A 118 14.29 -3.19 -12.58
CA ASP A 118 15.11 -1.97 -12.60
C ASP A 118 14.35 -0.81 -13.29
N GLY A 119 14.66 0.43 -12.92
CA GLY A 119 14.07 1.61 -13.54
C GLY A 119 12.56 1.80 -13.31
N ILE A 120 11.95 0.98 -12.46
CA ILE A 120 10.57 1.14 -11.99
C ILE A 120 10.59 1.61 -10.55
N VAL A 121 9.72 2.57 -10.25
CA VAL A 121 9.60 3.18 -8.93
C VAL A 121 8.18 3.08 -8.41
N TYR A 122 8.02 2.68 -7.15
CA TYR A 122 6.80 2.92 -6.39
C TYR A 122 6.80 4.37 -5.90
N MET A 123 5.72 5.10 -6.17
CA MET A 123 5.47 6.42 -5.62
C MET A 123 4.03 6.54 -5.14
N ALA A 124 3.80 7.46 -4.21
CA ALA A 124 2.52 7.72 -3.60
C ALA A 124 2.04 9.14 -3.95
N LEU A 125 0.72 9.29 -4.13
CA LEU A 125 0.04 10.57 -4.09
C LEU A 125 -0.83 10.58 -2.83
N HIS A 126 -0.37 11.27 -1.78
CA HIS A 126 -1.07 11.36 -0.51
C HIS A 126 -1.95 12.62 -0.45
N GLY A 127 -2.98 12.61 0.38
CA GLY A 127 -3.76 13.80 0.69
C GLY A 127 -4.59 14.31 -0.48
N VAL A 128 -5.06 13.40 -1.35
CA VAL A 128 -5.78 13.77 -2.57
C VAL A 128 -7.08 14.48 -2.16
N PRO A 129 -7.30 15.74 -2.57
CA PRO A 129 -8.55 16.44 -2.27
C PRO A 129 -9.77 15.62 -2.72
N HIS A 130 -10.82 15.55 -1.92
CA HIS A 130 -11.93 14.61 -2.13
C HIS A 130 -12.65 14.84 -3.47
N THR A 131 -12.69 16.10 -3.92
CA THR A 131 -13.23 16.53 -5.23
C THR A 131 -12.43 16.01 -6.43
N GLN A 132 -11.19 15.56 -6.23
CA GLN A 132 -10.27 15.14 -7.29
C GLN A 132 -10.12 13.62 -7.43
N THR A 133 -10.78 12.83 -6.58
CA THR A 133 -10.75 11.36 -6.62
C THR A 133 -11.13 10.79 -7.99
N GLY A 134 -12.18 11.34 -8.62
CA GLY A 134 -12.59 10.97 -9.97
C GLY A 134 -11.48 11.21 -11.00
N ARG A 135 -10.89 12.41 -11.01
CA ARG A 135 -9.81 12.80 -11.93
C ARG A 135 -8.57 11.90 -11.81
N VAL A 136 -8.17 11.58 -10.58
CA VAL A 136 -7.05 10.66 -10.30
C VAL A 136 -7.39 9.26 -10.79
N ASN A 137 -8.59 8.76 -10.48
CA ASN A 137 -8.98 7.41 -10.88
C ASN A 137 -9.07 7.24 -12.41
N GLU A 138 -9.53 8.26 -13.12
CA GLU A 138 -9.58 8.33 -14.58
C GLU A 138 -8.18 8.36 -15.20
N PHE A 139 -7.24 9.11 -14.63
CA PHE A 139 -5.85 9.13 -15.10
C PHE A 139 -5.23 7.73 -15.09
N PHE A 140 -5.51 6.93 -14.05
CA PHE A 140 -4.97 5.58 -13.92
C PHE A 140 -5.72 4.49 -14.69
N ALA A 141 -6.94 4.77 -15.18
CA ALA A 141 -7.75 3.81 -15.94
C ALA A 141 -7.03 3.19 -17.16
N PRO A 142 -6.38 3.95 -18.06
CA PRO A 142 -5.65 3.35 -19.18
C PRO A 142 -4.47 2.48 -18.72
N TYR A 143 -3.77 2.85 -17.64
CA TYR A 143 -2.67 2.07 -17.10
C TYR A 143 -3.15 0.76 -16.46
N ARG A 144 -4.29 0.78 -15.76
CA ARG A 144 -4.95 -0.45 -15.26
C ARG A 144 -5.37 -1.38 -16.40
N ALA A 145 -5.84 -0.83 -17.53
CA ALA A 145 -6.14 -1.65 -18.71
C ALA A 145 -4.87 -2.33 -19.28
N ARG A 146 -3.75 -1.61 -19.35
CA ARG A 146 -2.45 -2.18 -19.75
C ARG A 146 -1.92 -3.22 -18.75
N ARG A 147 -2.13 -3.00 -17.45
CA ARG A 147 -1.86 -3.97 -16.39
C ARG A 147 -2.59 -5.27 -16.62
N ASN A 148 -3.88 -5.22 -16.99
CA ASN A 148 -4.66 -6.42 -17.28
C ASN A 148 -4.18 -7.19 -18.52
N VAL A 149 -3.72 -6.50 -19.57
CA VAL A 149 -3.07 -7.15 -20.72
C VAL A 149 -1.83 -7.93 -20.26
N ARG A 150 -1.02 -7.35 -19.36
CA ARG A 150 0.14 -8.03 -18.80
C ARG A 150 -0.26 -9.18 -17.86
N ASN A 151 -1.25 -8.99 -17.00
CA ASN A 151 -1.74 -10.01 -16.09
C ASN A 151 -2.25 -11.25 -16.85
N ALA A 152 -2.97 -11.07 -17.96
CA ALA A 152 -3.40 -12.18 -18.80
C ALA A 152 -2.21 -12.98 -19.37
N LYS A 153 -1.13 -12.30 -19.77
CA LYS A 153 0.12 -12.96 -20.18
C LYS A 153 0.80 -13.69 -19.02
N MET A 154 0.78 -13.11 -17.80
CA MET A 154 1.32 -13.76 -16.61
C MET A 154 0.50 -15.01 -16.23
N VAL A 155 -0.82 -14.99 -16.40
CA VAL A 155 -1.69 -16.17 -16.26
C VAL A 155 -1.29 -17.27 -17.26
N ALA A 156 -1.04 -16.91 -18.53
CA ALA A 156 -0.54 -17.87 -19.50
C ALA A 156 0.82 -18.46 -19.10
N ALA A 157 1.73 -17.66 -18.54
CA ALA A 157 3.01 -18.13 -18.01
C ALA A 157 2.84 -19.07 -16.80
N VAL A 158 1.89 -18.77 -15.89
CA VAL A 158 1.52 -19.68 -14.79
C VAL A 158 1.01 -21.01 -15.35
N ASN A 159 0.14 -21.00 -16.36
CA ASN A 159 -0.37 -22.22 -16.98
C ASN A 159 0.75 -23.04 -17.62
N GLY A 160 1.69 -22.40 -18.32
CA GLY A 160 2.87 -23.08 -18.88
C GLY A 160 3.74 -23.77 -17.81
N LEU A 161 3.74 -23.27 -16.57
CA LEU A 161 4.43 -23.87 -15.44
C LEU A 161 3.61 -24.99 -14.78
N MET A 162 2.30 -24.78 -14.62
CA MET A 162 1.45 -25.53 -13.69
C MET A 162 0.53 -26.57 -14.34
N GLU A 163 0.24 -26.46 -15.64
CA GLU A 163 -0.75 -27.30 -16.33
C GLU A 163 -0.40 -28.80 -16.27
N LYS A 164 0.90 -29.14 -16.38
CA LYS A 164 1.39 -30.53 -16.25
C LYS A 164 1.11 -31.16 -14.88
N TYR A 165 0.81 -30.35 -13.86
CA TYR A 165 0.43 -30.80 -12.52
C TYR A 165 -1.10 -30.78 -12.31
N GLY A 166 -1.87 -30.48 -13.36
CA GLY A 166 -3.33 -30.40 -13.31
C GLY A 166 -3.85 -29.12 -12.68
N VAL A 167 -3.07 -28.04 -12.67
CA VAL A 167 -3.47 -26.72 -12.16
C VAL A 167 -3.42 -25.71 -13.29
N THR A 168 -4.56 -25.08 -13.58
CA THR A 168 -4.69 -24.01 -14.57
C THR A 168 -5.48 -22.84 -14.01
N LEU A 169 -5.21 -21.65 -14.56
CA LEU A 169 -5.87 -20.39 -14.26
C LEU A 169 -6.46 -19.79 -15.54
N ASP A 170 -7.64 -19.20 -15.39
CA ASP A 170 -8.32 -18.37 -16.36
C ASP A 170 -8.41 -16.94 -15.78
N PHE A 171 -7.93 -15.94 -16.52
CA PHE A 171 -7.83 -14.58 -15.98
C PHE A 171 -9.22 -14.01 -15.64
N GLU A 172 -10.21 -14.24 -16.50
CA GLU A 172 -11.56 -13.71 -16.38
C GLU A 172 -12.39 -14.45 -15.34
N LYS A 173 -12.18 -15.76 -15.17
CA LYS A 173 -12.96 -16.59 -14.23
C LYS A 173 -12.32 -16.74 -12.86
N ASP A 174 -11.00 -16.85 -12.80
CA ASP A 174 -10.29 -17.13 -11.55
C ASP A 174 -9.63 -15.90 -10.94
N VAL A 175 -9.27 -14.88 -11.73
CA VAL A 175 -8.51 -13.71 -11.24
C VAL A 175 -9.38 -12.46 -11.11
N LEU A 176 -10.05 -12.03 -12.20
CA LEU A 176 -10.88 -10.82 -12.20
C LEU A 176 -11.93 -10.79 -11.06
N PRO A 177 -12.64 -11.90 -10.76
CA PRO A 177 -13.66 -11.90 -9.71
C PRO A 177 -13.11 -11.72 -8.29
N LEU A 178 -11.79 -11.87 -8.10
CA LEU A 178 -11.12 -11.65 -6.81
C LEU A 178 -10.86 -10.15 -6.53
N SER A 179 -11.18 -9.26 -7.48
CA SER A 179 -10.84 -7.85 -7.45
C SER A 179 -12.07 -6.94 -7.60
N ASN A 180 -11.93 -5.67 -7.22
CA ASN A 180 -12.92 -4.63 -7.53
C ASN A 180 -12.64 -3.90 -8.86
N ALA A 181 -12.03 -4.57 -9.85
CA ALA A 181 -11.68 -3.95 -11.14
C ALA A 181 -12.90 -3.32 -11.86
N ALA A 182 -14.06 -3.98 -11.81
CA ALA A 182 -15.31 -3.46 -12.38
C ALA A 182 -15.81 -2.17 -11.71
N LYS A 183 -15.34 -1.87 -10.50
CA LYS A 183 -15.66 -0.67 -9.72
C LYS A 183 -14.51 0.35 -9.73
N GLY A 184 -13.60 0.25 -10.70
CA GLY A 184 -12.45 1.15 -10.82
C GLY A 184 -11.21 0.74 -10.01
N GLY A 185 -11.25 -0.42 -9.33
CA GLY A 185 -10.08 -1.03 -8.68
C GLY A 185 -9.02 -1.53 -9.66
N SER A 186 -7.90 -2.01 -9.13
CA SER A 186 -6.79 -2.59 -9.90
C SER A 186 -6.66 -4.09 -9.67
N VAL A 187 -6.17 -4.81 -10.68
CA VAL A 187 -5.77 -6.21 -10.55
C VAL A 187 -4.25 -6.27 -10.44
N THR A 188 -3.77 -6.62 -9.25
CA THR A 188 -2.34 -6.81 -8.98
C THR A 188 -1.89 -8.26 -9.15
N GLU A 189 -0.57 -8.47 -9.18
CA GLU A 189 0.05 -9.80 -9.16
C GLU A 189 -0.37 -10.62 -7.94
N ARG A 190 -0.81 -9.98 -6.84
CA ARG A 190 -1.31 -10.68 -5.66
C ARG A 190 -2.63 -11.42 -5.93
N HIS A 191 -3.48 -10.95 -6.86
CA HIS A 191 -4.67 -11.71 -7.25
C HIS A 191 -4.32 -12.97 -8.03
N LEU A 192 -3.28 -12.90 -8.89
CA LEU A 192 -2.80 -14.08 -9.62
C LEU A 192 -2.22 -15.09 -8.62
N SER A 193 -1.42 -14.61 -7.65
CA SER A 193 -0.90 -15.44 -6.57
C SER A 193 -2.01 -16.02 -5.69
N ARG A 194 -3.08 -15.26 -5.42
CA ARG A 194 -4.26 -15.74 -4.69
C ARG A 194 -4.97 -16.84 -5.46
N ALA A 195 -5.29 -16.62 -6.73
CA ALA A 195 -5.96 -17.61 -7.58
C ALA A 195 -5.13 -18.90 -7.67
N LEU A 196 -3.81 -18.79 -7.85
CA LEU A 196 -2.91 -19.94 -7.83
C LEU A 196 -2.91 -20.65 -6.48
N SER A 197 -2.86 -19.89 -5.37
CA SER A 197 -2.92 -20.42 -4.02
C SER A 197 -4.21 -21.21 -3.78
N GLU A 198 -5.36 -20.68 -4.20
CA GLU A 198 -6.66 -21.34 -4.05
C GLU A 198 -6.72 -22.65 -4.86
N LYS A 199 -6.23 -22.67 -6.11
CA LYS A 199 -6.16 -23.91 -6.92
C LYS A 199 -5.20 -24.95 -6.34
N LEU A 200 -4.05 -24.51 -5.82
CA LEU A 200 -3.08 -25.41 -5.19
C LEU A 200 -3.64 -26.03 -3.91
N LEU A 201 -4.33 -25.26 -3.07
CA LEU A 201 -4.97 -25.79 -1.87
C LEU A 201 -6.14 -26.72 -2.20
N ALA A 202 -6.88 -26.46 -3.29
CA ALA A 202 -7.89 -27.39 -3.78
C ALA A 202 -7.29 -28.71 -4.29
N ARG A 203 -6.12 -28.65 -4.95
CA ARG A 203 -5.42 -29.82 -5.49
C ARG A 203 -4.67 -30.63 -4.43
N TYR A 204 -4.13 -29.95 -3.42
CA TYR A 204 -3.32 -30.48 -2.33
C TYR A 204 -3.87 -29.97 -0.98
N PRO A 205 -5.04 -30.47 -0.54
CA PRO A 205 -5.66 -30.00 0.70
C PRO A 205 -4.80 -30.31 1.92
N GLU A 206 -4.11 -31.44 1.93
CA GLU A 206 -3.22 -31.86 3.02
C GLU A 206 -1.91 -31.06 3.03
N GLY A 207 -1.54 -30.54 4.20
CA GLY A 207 -0.35 -29.69 4.37
C GLY A 207 0.94 -30.37 3.92
N ALA A 208 1.13 -31.63 4.31
CA ALA A 208 2.31 -32.42 3.97
C ALA A 208 2.42 -32.68 2.45
N ALA A 209 1.30 -32.89 1.76
CA ALA A 209 1.29 -33.13 0.32
C ALA A 209 1.63 -31.85 -0.46
N LEU A 210 1.07 -30.70 -0.05
CA LEU A 210 1.39 -29.40 -0.64
C LEU A 210 2.88 -29.06 -0.49
N VAL A 211 3.42 -29.17 0.73
CA VAL A 211 4.83 -28.88 1.01
C VAL A 211 5.74 -29.80 0.19
N ARG A 212 5.46 -31.11 0.15
CA ARG A 212 6.22 -32.06 -0.66
C ARG A 212 6.20 -31.68 -2.14
N PHE A 213 5.03 -31.33 -2.68
CA PHE A 213 4.92 -30.88 -4.07
C PHE A 213 5.79 -29.64 -4.35
N LEU A 214 5.74 -28.64 -3.47
CA LEU A 214 6.52 -27.42 -3.64
C LEU A 214 8.04 -27.65 -3.53
N GLU A 215 8.48 -28.56 -2.66
CA GLU A 215 9.90 -28.86 -2.44
C GLU A 215 10.47 -29.85 -3.47
N GLU A 216 9.78 -30.97 -3.71
CA GLU A 216 10.28 -32.08 -4.54
C GLU A 216 9.93 -31.89 -6.03
N ASP A 217 8.68 -31.57 -6.36
CA ASP A 217 8.22 -31.50 -7.76
C ASP A 217 8.53 -30.14 -8.40
N MET A 218 8.48 -29.06 -7.62
CA MET A 218 8.72 -27.70 -8.07
C MET A 218 10.13 -27.18 -7.74
N GLY A 219 10.84 -27.85 -6.81
CA GLY A 219 12.23 -27.54 -6.49
C GLY A 219 12.45 -26.26 -5.69
N PHE A 220 11.44 -25.79 -4.93
CA PHE A 220 11.59 -24.60 -4.10
C PHE A 220 12.07 -24.95 -2.69
N THR A 221 12.85 -24.05 -2.09
CA THR A 221 13.19 -24.14 -0.67
C THR A 221 12.18 -23.33 0.14
N ILE A 222 11.51 -23.98 1.09
CA ILE A 222 10.55 -23.33 1.99
C ILE A 222 11.21 -23.09 3.35
N SER A 223 11.11 -21.87 3.87
CA SER A 223 11.61 -21.57 5.22
C SER A 223 10.83 -22.36 6.28
N ALA A 224 11.47 -22.68 7.41
CA ALA A 224 10.82 -23.43 8.49
C ALA A 224 9.51 -22.78 8.98
N LYS A 225 9.47 -21.44 9.02
CA LYS A 225 8.29 -20.65 9.40
C LYS A 225 7.14 -20.86 8.41
N VAL A 226 7.38 -20.65 7.12
CA VAL A 226 6.35 -20.83 6.07
C VAL A 226 5.90 -22.28 6.00
N ARG A 227 6.84 -23.23 6.10
CA ARG A 227 6.54 -24.66 6.16
C ARG A 227 5.59 -24.99 7.31
N GLY A 228 5.83 -24.44 8.50
CA GLY A 228 4.94 -24.59 9.65
C GLY A 228 3.52 -24.09 9.37
N TYR A 229 3.38 -22.90 8.79
CA TYR A 229 2.07 -22.34 8.42
C TYR A 229 1.33 -23.16 7.36
N LEU A 230 2.04 -23.72 6.39
CA LEU A 230 1.45 -24.54 5.33
C LEU A 230 1.07 -25.95 5.79
N MET A 231 1.74 -26.48 6.83
CA MET A 231 1.45 -27.77 7.43
C MET A 231 0.28 -27.74 8.41
N ASP A 232 0.01 -26.59 9.04
CA ASP A 232 -1.10 -26.43 9.96
C ASP A 232 -2.43 -26.31 9.21
N GLU A 233 -3.23 -27.37 9.22
CA GLU A 233 -4.52 -27.41 8.53
C GLU A 233 -5.61 -26.60 9.25
N ALA A 234 -5.41 -26.27 10.53
CA ALA A 234 -6.30 -25.40 11.29
C ALA A 234 -5.98 -23.91 11.12
N ASN A 235 -4.89 -23.57 10.43
CA ASN A 235 -4.46 -22.20 10.21
C ASN A 235 -5.45 -21.43 9.29
N PRO A 236 -6.18 -20.43 9.80
CA PRO A 236 -7.17 -19.69 9.01
C PRO A 236 -6.53 -18.82 7.91
N PHE A 237 -5.21 -18.58 7.98
CA PHE A 237 -4.48 -17.74 7.03
C PHE A 237 -3.66 -18.55 6.03
N ARG A 238 -3.80 -19.87 6.00
CA ARG A 238 -3.00 -20.77 5.14
C ARG A 238 -3.01 -20.37 3.66
N MET A 239 -4.13 -19.87 3.14
CA MET A 239 -4.22 -19.31 1.78
C MET A 239 -3.33 -18.06 1.61
N TYR A 240 -3.37 -17.12 2.55
CA TYR A 240 -2.52 -15.93 2.51
C TYR A 240 -1.04 -16.27 2.72
N ASP A 241 -0.73 -17.31 3.50
CA ASP A 241 0.64 -17.78 3.71
C ASP A 241 1.22 -18.40 2.42
N LEU A 242 0.44 -19.22 1.73
CA LEU A 242 0.83 -19.77 0.43
C LEU A 242 0.92 -18.69 -0.65
N LEU A 243 -0.01 -17.73 -0.67
CA LEU A 243 0.07 -16.55 -1.53
C LEU A 243 1.37 -15.79 -1.29
N GLY A 244 1.73 -15.53 -0.02
CA GLY A 244 2.96 -14.86 0.37
C GLY A 244 4.19 -15.56 -0.22
N PHE A 245 4.27 -16.89 -0.06
CA PHE A 245 5.32 -17.72 -0.63
C PHE A 245 5.35 -17.66 -2.17
N ILE A 246 4.20 -17.72 -2.84
CA ILE A 246 4.12 -17.57 -4.30
C ILE A 246 4.68 -16.21 -4.72
N LYS A 247 4.31 -15.15 -3.98
CA LYS A 247 4.73 -13.78 -4.26
C LYS A 247 6.23 -13.56 -4.04
N SER A 248 6.85 -14.22 -3.07
CA SER A 248 8.29 -14.10 -2.81
C SER A 248 9.10 -15.02 -3.73
N ASP A 249 8.77 -16.30 -3.78
CA ASP A 249 9.66 -17.35 -4.28
C ASP A 249 9.29 -17.90 -5.67
N VAL A 250 8.01 -17.86 -6.02
CA VAL A 250 7.54 -18.41 -7.30
C VAL A 250 7.41 -17.33 -8.37
N ILE A 251 7.13 -16.06 -7.98
CA ILE A 251 6.79 -14.98 -8.93
C ILE A 251 7.81 -14.82 -10.06
N GLY A 252 9.10 -14.95 -9.76
CA GLY A 252 10.16 -14.81 -10.76
C GLY A 252 10.08 -15.82 -11.92
N LYS A 253 9.31 -16.92 -11.78
CA LYS A 253 9.08 -17.92 -12.84
C LYS A 253 8.02 -17.50 -13.85
N PHE A 254 7.12 -16.58 -13.48
CA PHE A 254 6.01 -16.14 -14.34
C PHE A 254 5.87 -14.61 -14.42
N TYR A 255 6.82 -13.86 -13.83
CA TYR A 255 6.85 -12.42 -13.90
C TYR A 255 7.18 -11.96 -15.32
N ILE A 256 6.35 -11.07 -15.84
CA ILE A 256 6.61 -10.35 -17.09
C ILE A 256 6.98 -8.92 -16.71
N PRO A 257 7.96 -8.26 -17.33
CA PRO A 257 8.27 -6.86 -17.02
C PRO A 257 7.08 -5.91 -17.15
N ALA A 258 6.88 -5.04 -16.16
CA ALA A 258 5.92 -3.94 -16.17
C ALA A 258 6.45 -2.79 -17.02
N THR A 259 5.77 -2.50 -18.13
CA THR A 259 6.21 -1.51 -19.14
C THR A 259 5.08 -0.54 -19.47
N ASP A 260 4.18 -0.90 -20.39
CA ASP A 260 3.06 -0.05 -20.83
C ASP A 260 2.11 0.40 -19.70
N GLU A 261 2.13 -0.30 -18.56
CA GLU A 261 1.33 0.02 -17.37
C GLU A 261 1.99 1.03 -16.42
N CYS A 262 3.23 1.45 -16.70
CA CYS A 262 3.99 2.37 -15.85
C CYS A 262 4.12 3.74 -16.54
N PRO A 263 3.34 4.76 -16.15
CA PRO A 263 3.53 6.13 -16.65
C PRO A 263 4.94 6.65 -16.39
N ASP A 264 5.44 7.56 -17.23
CA ASP A 264 6.62 8.36 -16.88
C ASP A 264 6.34 9.12 -15.57
N VAL A 265 7.30 9.11 -14.65
CA VAL A 265 7.20 9.78 -13.35
C VAL A 265 6.78 11.25 -13.46
N ARG A 266 7.20 11.96 -14.52
CA ARG A 266 6.83 13.37 -14.72
C ARG A 266 5.34 13.57 -14.98
N ASN A 267 4.69 12.60 -15.62
CA ASN A 267 3.24 12.67 -15.86
C ASN A 267 2.46 12.54 -14.54
N VAL A 268 2.94 11.70 -13.62
CA VAL A 268 2.31 11.52 -12.31
C VAL A 268 2.60 12.70 -11.37
N LEU A 269 3.80 13.28 -11.44
CA LEU A 269 4.11 14.53 -10.73
C LEU A 269 3.26 15.69 -11.23
N ALA A 270 3.07 15.81 -12.55
CA ALA A 270 2.18 16.81 -13.12
C ALA A 270 0.73 16.62 -12.66
N LEU A 271 0.23 15.37 -12.62
CA LEU A 271 -1.07 15.06 -12.04
C LEU A 271 -1.14 15.47 -10.56
N SER A 272 -0.11 15.17 -9.78
CA SER A 272 -0.05 15.51 -8.35
C SER A 272 -0.25 17.01 -8.13
N GLU A 273 0.47 17.84 -8.89
CA GLU A 273 0.35 19.30 -8.82
C GLU A 273 -1.02 19.78 -9.34
N GLU A 274 -1.53 19.20 -10.43
CA GLU A 274 -2.85 19.52 -11.00
C GLU A 274 -3.98 19.31 -9.98
N VAL A 275 -3.96 18.17 -9.27
CA VAL A 275 -5.03 17.80 -8.34
C VAL A 275 -4.77 18.27 -6.91
N GLY A 276 -3.64 18.93 -6.66
CA GLY A 276 -3.23 19.38 -5.33
C GLY A 276 -2.84 18.26 -4.37
N ALA A 277 -2.49 17.06 -4.86
CA ALA A 277 -1.99 15.96 -4.02
C ALA A 277 -0.51 16.15 -3.67
N ILE A 278 -0.05 15.44 -2.63
CA ILE A 278 1.34 15.43 -2.19
C ILE A 278 2.07 14.21 -2.76
N SER A 279 2.96 14.45 -3.72
CA SER A 279 3.80 13.40 -4.30
C SER A 279 4.87 12.94 -3.32
N ALA A 280 4.98 11.64 -3.10
CA ALA A 280 5.95 11.02 -2.22
C ALA A 280 6.70 9.88 -2.92
N TYR A 281 8.03 9.91 -2.83
CA TYR A 281 8.84 8.74 -3.19
C TYR A 281 8.77 7.70 -2.05
N ALA A 282 8.48 6.44 -2.36
CA ALA A 282 8.37 5.38 -1.36
C ALA A 282 9.74 4.75 -1.07
N TYR A 283 10.42 5.21 -0.03
CA TYR A 283 11.73 4.66 0.33
C TYR A 283 11.62 3.20 0.78
N LEU A 284 12.40 2.33 0.15
CA LEU A 284 12.41 0.90 0.44
C LEU A 284 13.54 0.53 1.40
N GLY A 285 14.75 0.98 1.05
CA GLY A 285 16.00 0.63 1.73
C GLY A 285 16.47 -0.80 1.47
N ASP A 286 17.77 -1.01 1.56
CA ASP A 286 18.42 -2.31 1.43
C ASP A 286 17.91 -3.28 2.48
N VAL A 287 17.79 -4.55 2.09
CA VAL A 287 17.55 -5.65 3.00
C VAL A 287 18.86 -6.42 3.15
N GLY A 288 19.47 -6.36 4.33
CA GLY A 288 20.59 -7.22 4.75
C GLY A 288 20.04 -8.47 5.43
N ASP A 289 19.88 -8.39 6.74
CA ASP A 289 19.04 -9.32 7.51
C ASP A 289 17.61 -8.74 7.60
N SER A 290 16.61 -9.48 7.11
CA SER A 290 15.22 -8.99 7.18
C SER A 290 14.78 -8.80 8.64
N VAL A 291 14.47 -7.56 9.02
CA VAL A 291 13.92 -7.22 10.35
C VAL A 291 12.61 -7.98 10.63
N THR A 292 11.83 -8.26 9.58
CA THR A 292 10.58 -9.04 9.63
C THR A 292 10.79 -10.55 9.41
N GLY A 293 12.02 -10.98 9.10
CA GLY A 293 12.45 -12.37 8.97
C GLY A 293 11.98 -13.10 7.70
N ASP A 294 11.42 -12.40 6.73
CA ASP A 294 10.72 -12.97 5.56
C ASP A 294 11.21 -12.46 4.20
N LYS A 295 12.22 -11.57 4.18
CA LYS A 295 12.73 -10.95 2.94
C LYS A 295 14.13 -11.45 2.64
N ARG A 296 14.39 -11.74 1.36
CA ARG A 296 15.74 -12.05 0.88
C ARG A 296 16.60 -10.79 0.93
N ALA A 297 17.89 -10.99 1.17
CA ALA A 297 18.86 -9.92 1.07
C ALA A 297 18.82 -9.34 -0.36
N GLN A 298 18.65 -8.03 -0.48
CA GLN A 298 18.54 -7.34 -1.76
C GLN A 298 18.97 -5.88 -1.61
N LYS A 299 19.73 -5.42 -2.60
CA LYS A 299 20.18 -4.04 -2.74
C LYS A 299 19.18 -3.21 -3.54
N PHE A 300 19.01 -1.97 -3.10
CA PHE A 300 18.05 -0.99 -3.57
C PHE A 300 18.73 0.40 -3.59
N GLU A 301 18.06 1.45 -3.13
CA GLU A 301 18.52 2.83 -3.29
C GLU A 301 19.59 3.32 -2.30
N ASP A 302 19.95 2.54 -1.27
CA ASP A 302 20.79 3.04 -0.17
C ASP A 302 22.20 3.47 -0.60
N ASP A 303 22.84 2.75 -1.51
CA ASP A 303 24.22 3.05 -1.92
C ASP A 303 24.34 4.38 -2.67
N TYR A 304 23.23 4.98 -3.11
CA TYR A 304 23.23 6.20 -3.93
C TYR A 304 22.16 7.23 -3.55
N LEU A 305 21.68 7.23 -2.30
CA LEU A 305 20.71 8.21 -1.82
C LEU A 305 21.17 9.67 -1.99
N ASP A 306 22.46 9.93 -1.88
CA ASP A 306 23.04 11.27 -2.04
C ASP A 306 22.98 11.79 -3.48
N GLU A 307 22.84 10.89 -4.48
CA GLU A 307 22.51 11.25 -5.86
C GLU A 307 20.98 11.30 -6.07
N LEU A 308 20.26 10.32 -5.51
CA LEU A 308 18.83 10.13 -5.76
C LEU A 308 17.96 11.23 -5.15
N VAL A 309 18.13 11.55 -3.86
CA VAL A 309 17.27 12.52 -3.18
C VAL A 309 17.32 13.93 -3.79
N PRO A 310 18.51 14.51 -4.10
CA PRO A 310 18.54 15.78 -4.82
C PRO A 310 17.85 15.70 -6.19
N PHE A 311 18.02 14.60 -6.93
CA PHE A 311 17.31 14.40 -8.20
C PHE A 311 15.78 14.34 -8.00
N LEU A 312 15.28 13.63 -6.98
CA LEU A 312 13.85 13.59 -6.66
C LEU A 312 13.31 15.00 -6.36
N LYS A 313 14.06 15.81 -5.62
CA LYS A 313 13.70 17.20 -5.35
C LYS A 313 13.65 18.05 -6.62
N GLU A 314 14.68 17.96 -7.47
CA GLU A 314 14.73 18.66 -8.76
C GLU A 314 13.57 18.25 -9.67
N LEU A 315 13.22 16.96 -9.67
CA LEU A 315 12.13 16.42 -10.49
C LEU A 315 10.75 16.93 -10.05
N GLY A 316 10.60 17.32 -8.77
CA GLY A 316 9.37 17.92 -8.23
C GLY A 316 8.68 17.11 -7.15
N PHE A 317 9.31 16.09 -6.57
CA PHE A 317 8.73 15.39 -5.41
C PHE A 317 8.59 16.35 -4.22
N ARG A 318 7.48 16.20 -3.48
CA ARG A 318 7.20 17.00 -2.28
C ARG A 318 7.58 16.26 -0.98
N ALA A 319 7.64 14.94 -1.03
CA ALA A 319 7.82 14.10 0.14
C ALA A 319 8.64 12.82 -0.14
N ILE A 320 9.10 12.21 0.96
CA ILE A 320 9.53 10.81 1.00
C ILE A 320 8.68 10.10 2.05
N THR A 321 8.12 8.96 1.70
CA THR A 321 7.35 8.10 2.61
C THR A 321 8.16 6.84 2.95
N TYR A 322 8.11 6.40 4.20
CA TYR A 322 8.83 5.22 4.69
C TYR A 322 8.16 4.57 5.90
N MET A 323 8.59 3.34 6.23
CA MET A 323 8.09 2.53 7.34
C MET A 323 9.15 2.40 8.43
N PRO A 324 8.96 2.99 9.63
CA PRO A 324 9.90 2.83 10.74
C PRO A 324 10.14 1.35 11.14
N SER A 325 9.14 0.48 10.96
CA SER A 325 9.23 -0.96 11.26
C SER A 325 10.14 -1.74 10.30
N ARG A 326 10.43 -1.17 9.12
CA ARG A 326 11.08 -1.89 8.02
C ARG A 326 12.59 -1.68 7.97
N ASN A 327 13.06 -0.49 8.34
CA ASN A 327 14.43 -0.05 8.11
C ASN A 327 15.17 0.12 9.44
N THR A 328 16.49 -0.08 9.40
CA THR A 328 17.36 0.18 10.56
C THR A 328 17.37 1.66 10.91
N MET A 329 17.66 1.98 12.18
CA MET A 329 17.77 3.38 12.60
C MET A 329 18.87 4.16 11.84
N ALA A 330 19.94 3.47 11.40
CA ALA A 330 20.98 4.08 10.58
C ALA A 330 20.45 4.52 9.20
N GLN A 331 19.69 3.65 8.53
CA GLN A 331 18.98 3.96 7.28
C GLN A 331 18.02 5.14 7.49
N LEU A 332 17.16 5.06 8.51
CA LEU A 332 16.17 6.09 8.80
C LEU A 332 16.81 7.44 9.11
N ASN A 333 17.86 7.48 9.92
CA ASN A 333 18.58 8.74 10.21
C ASN A 333 19.19 9.36 8.94
N ARG A 334 19.69 8.54 8.01
CA ARG A 334 20.22 9.04 6.73
C ARG A 334 19.12 9.65 5.87
N VAL A 335 18.00 8.95 5.70
CA VAL A 335 16.85 9.43 4.92
C VAL A 335 16.30 10.72 5.52
N ARG A 336 16.10 10.78 6.85
CA ARG A 336 15.61 11.97 7.55
C ARG A 336 16.49 13.19 7.32
N LYS A 337 17.82 13.03 7.45
CA LYS A 337 18.78 14.10 7.20
C LYS A 337 18.68 14.63 5.77
N LEU A 338 18.54 13.73 4.78
CA LEU A 338 18.35 14.12 3.38
C LEU A 338 17.02 14.85 3.16
N CYS A 339 15.93 14.39 3.78
CA CYS A 339 14.64 15.09 3.72
C CYS A 339 14.72 16.52 4.28
N GLU A 340 15.40 16.70 5.42
CA GLU A 340 15.63 18.01 6.03
C GLU A 340 16.48 18.91 5.13
N GLN A 341 17.56 18.37 4.54
CA GLN A 341 18.46 19.10 3.65
C GLN A 341 17.75 19.59 2.38
N TYR A 342 16.83 18.79 1.81
CA TYR A 342 16.17 19.10 0.55
C TYR A 342 14.72 19.61 0.72
N ASP A 343 14.30 19.93 1.95
CA ASP A 343 12.95 20.40 2.27
C ASP A 343 11.86 19.48 1.70
N LEU A 344 11.96 18.19 2.01
CA LEU A 344 11.01 17.15 1.65
C LEU A 344 10.21 16.73 2.88
N MET A 345 8.88 16.70 2.74
CA MET A 345 8.00 16.22 3.82
C MET A 345 8.26 14.72 4.08
N GLN A 346 8.22 14.32 5.35
CA GLN A 346 8.38 12.94 5.76
C GLN A 346 7.01 12.37 6.10
N ILE A 347 6.63 11.27 5.43
CA ILE A 347 5.35 10.59 5.62
C ILE A 347 5.60 9.16 6.10
N SER A 348 4.67 8.63 6.90
CA SER A 348 4.73 7.27 7.43
C SER A 348 3.42 6.53 7.17
N GLY A 349 3.52 5.24 6.93
CA GLY A 349 2.39 4.29 6.93
C GLY A 349 2.90 2.86 6.83
N GLU A 350 2.19 1.91 7.44
CA GLU A 350 2.50 0.48 7.35
C GLU A 350 1.70 -0.11 6.20
N ASP A 351 2.35 -0.70 5.20
CA ASP A 351 1.74 -1.32 4.01
C ASP A 351 0.86 -2.53 4.39
N ILE A 352 -0.40 -2.27 4.79
CA ILE A 352 -1.35 -3.31 5.22
C ILE A 352 -2.06 -3.89 3.99
N ASN A 353 -1.75 -5.15 3.68
CA ASN A 353 -2.37 -5.92 2.59
C ASN A 353 -2.59 -7.42 2.93
N SER A 354 -2.29 -7.85 4.16
CA SER A 354 -2.40 -9.23 4.64
C SER A 354 -3.05 -9.29 6.03
N PRO A 355 -3.82 -10.36 6.35
CA PRO A 355 -4.47 -10.49 7.66
C PRO A 355 -3.49 -10.67 8.83
N ARG A 356 -2.23 -11.03 8.56
CA ARG A 356 -1.19 -11.18 9.61
C ARG A 356 -0.50 -9.86 9.98
N GLN A 357 -0.68 -8.80 9.20
CA GLN A 357 0.00 -7.54 9.47
C GLN A 357 -0.72 -6.76 10.56
N SER A 358 0.06 -6.17 11.46
CA SER A 358 -0.44 -5.25 12.47
C SER A 358 -0.75 -3.91 11.81
N PHE A 359 -1.92 -3.34 12.10
CA PHE A 359 -2.25 -1.96 11.72
C PHE A 359 -1.37 -0.94 12.46
N VAL A 360 -0.87 -1.29 13.65
CA VAL A 360 -0.05 -0.44 14.51
C VAL A 360 1.42 -0.61 14.20
N CYS A 361 2.11 0.50 13.93
CA CYS A 361 3.56 0.58 13.88
C CYS A 361 4.14 0.82 15.28
N GLU A 362 4.52 -0.23 15.99
CA GLU A 362 5.11 -0.06 17.33
C GLU A 362 6.41 0.73 17.29
N ALA A 363 7.20 0.61 16.22
CA ALA A 363 8.44 1.34 16.03
C ALA A 363 8.23 2.87 16.01
N GLN A 364 7.06 3.36 15.55
CA GLN A 364 6.74 4.78 15.51
C GLN A 364 6.54 5.39 16.91
N ARG A 365 6.39 4.57 17.96
CA ARG A 365 6.29 5.05 19.34
C ARG A 365 7.60 5.59 19.90
N ASP A 366 8.73 5.34 19.22
CA ASP A 366 9.98 6.01 19.55
C ASP A 366 9.80 7.53 19.41
N PRO A 367 10.13 8.35 20.44
CA PRO A 367 10.03 9.80 20.38
C PRO A 367 10.75 10.43 19.18
N ALA A 368 11.77 9.77 18.62
CA ALA A 368 12.45 10.19 17.41
C ALA A 368 11.54 10.29 16.17
N PHE A 369 10.35 9.68 16.20
CA PHE A 369 9.35 9.68 15.13
C PHE A 369 8.10 10.51 15.44
N ALA A 370 8.08 11.31 16.51
CA ALA A 370 6.94 12.16 16.84
C ALA A 370 6.55 13.12 15.70
N HIS A 371 7.51 13.53 14.87
CA HIS A 371 7.26 14.35 13.68
C HIS A 371 6.40 13.67 12.62
N LEU A 372 6.38 12.33 12.56
CA LEU A 372 5.53 11.56 11.64
C LEU A 372 4.05 11.62 12.05
N ILE A 373 3.77 11.70 13.35
CA ILE A 373 2.41 11.94 13.87
C ILE A 373 1.94 13.35 13.47
N THR A 374 2.79 14.37 13.67
CA THR A 374 2.50 15.73 13.20
C THR A 374 2.26 15.76 11.69
N ALA A 375 3.15 15.15 10.91
CA ALA A 375 3.03 15.12 9.46
C ALA A 375 1.73 14.45 9.00
N THR A 376 1.29 13.41 9.71
CA THR A 376 0.00 12.73 9.45
C THR A 376 -1.18 13.67 9.65
N TRP A 377 -1.25 14.38 10.79
CA TRP A 377 -2.34 15.33 11.00
C TRP A 377 -2.27 16.51 10.04
N ALA A 378 -1.06 16.93 9.65
CA ALA A 378 -0.89 17.95 8.63
C ALA A 378 -1.36 17.49 7.25
N LEU A 379 -1.15 16.21 6.92
CA LEU A 379 -1.64 15.59 5.69
C LEU A 379 -3.17 15.55 5.65
N ILE A 380 -3.81 15.12 6.74
CA ILE A 380 -5.28 15.15 6.87
C ILE A 380 -5.79 16.59 6.73
N ALA A 381 -5.13 17.55 7.40
CA ALA A 381 -5.46 18.97 7.28
C ALA A 381 -5.34 19.51 5.86
N HIS A 382 -4.30 19.11 5.14
CA HIS A 382 -4.11 19.47 3.75
C HIS A 382 -5.30 19.01 2.91
N GLU A 383 -5.70 17.74 3.06
CA GLU A 383 -6.71 17.09 2.23
C GLU A 383 -8.07 17.81 2.29
N TRP A 384 -8.63 18.04 3.47
CA TRP A 384 -9.94 18.70 3.59
C TRP A 384 -9.88 20.20 3.27
N ARG A 385 -8.79 20.88 3.60
CA ARG A 385 -8.62 22.31 3.25
C ARG A 385 -8.53 22.50 1.74
N ALA A 386 -7.74 21.68 1.06
CA ALA A 386 -7.60 21.71 -0.39
C ALA A 386 -8.87 21.25 -1.10
N THR A 387 -9.68 20.39 -0.47
CA THR A 387 -11.03 20.04 -0.93
C THR A 387 -11.96 21.24 -0.94
N GLU A 388 -11.94 22.06 0.12
CA GLU A 388 -12.74 23.29 0.20
C GLU A 388 -12.23 24.38 -0.75
N ASN A 389 -10.90 24.57 -0.80
CA ASN A 389 -10.25 25.55 -1.65
C ASN A 389 -8.80 25.12 -1.95
N PRO A 390 -8.43 24.90 -3.23
CA PRO A 390 -7.06 24.48 -3.60
C PRO A 390 -5.96 25.40 -3.07
N GLU A 391 -6.22 26.71 -2.95
CA GLU A 391 -5.26 27.67 -2.41
C GLU A 391 -4.98 27.49 -0.91
N ASP A 392 -5.78 26.71 -0.19
CA ASP A 392 -5.62 26.44 1.25
C ASP A 392 -4.86 25.14 1.56
N GLY A 393 -4.36 24.44 0.53
CA GLY A 393 -3.50 23.26 0.67
C GLY A 393 -2.09 23.58 1.22
N LEU A 394 -1.45 22.59 1.84
CA LEU A 394 -0.13 22.72 2.50
C LEU A 394 1.00 23.28 1.61
N PHE A 395 1.03 22.88 0.34
CA PHE A 395 2.06 23.31 -0.62
C PHE A 395 1.61 24.46 -1.54
N SER A 396 0.42 25.04 -1.31
CA SER A 396 -0.05 26.19 -2.11
C SER A 396 0.84 27.42 -1.92
N ALA A 397 0.83 28.33 -2.89
CA ALA A 397 1.56 29.59 -2.81
C ALA A 397 1.12 30.42 -1.59
N LYS A 398 -0.19 30.43 -1.29
CA LYS A 398 -0.76 31.11 -0.12
C LYS A 398 -0.22 30.53 1.20
N SER A 399 -0.20 29.21 1.34
CA SER A 399 0.33 28.54 2.55
C SER A 399 1.84 28.75 2.69
N ALA A 400 2.59 28.66 1.59
CA ALA A 400 4.04 28.91 1.58
C ALA A 400 4.39 30.37 1.91
N ALA A 401 3.59 31.34 1.45
CA ALA A 401 3.80 32.74 1.81
C ALA A 401 3.51 33.03 3.29
N LYS A 402 2.50 32.38 3.86
CA LYS A 402 2.09 32.57 5.26
C LYS A 402 3.03 31.87 6.25
N TRP A 403 3.51 30.68 5.90
CA TRP A 403 4.42 29.88 6.69
C TRP A 403 5.58 29.42 5.78
N PRO A 404 6.66 30.20 5.66
CA PRO A 404 7.73 29.92 4.69
C PRO A 404 8.43 28.58 4.92
N SER A 405 8.71 28.24 6.19
CA SER A 405 9.32 26.96 6.54
C SER A 405 8.33 25.80 6.38
N LEU A 406 8.77 24.68 5.80
CA LEU A 406 7.97 23.46 5.77
C LEU A 406 7.65 22.95 7.17
N ALA A 407 8.59 23.06 8.12
CA ALA A 407 8.37 22.64 9.50
C ALA A 407 7.26 23.47 10.17
N GLU A 408 7.25 24.79 9.97
CA GLU A 408 6.20 25.68 10.47
C GLU A 408 4.85 25.37 9.83
N ARG A 409 4.82 25.11 8.52
CA ARG A 409 3.62 24.69 7.80
C ARG A 409 3.04 23.40 8.37
N LEU A 410 3.87 22.37 8.56
CA LEU A 410 3.43 21.09 9.11
C LEU A 410 2.80 21.26 10.50
N GLN A 411 3.41 22.08 11.37
CA GLN A 411 2.83 22.37 12.69
C GLN A 411 1.49 23.12 12.60
N ALA A 412 1.41 24.15 11.74
CA ALA A 412 0.17 24.90 11.55
C ALA A 412 -0.96 24.03 11.00
N PHE A 413 -0.66 23.17 10.03
CA PHE A 413 -1.63 22.25 9.45
C PHE A 413 -2.06 21.18 10.45
N ALA A 414 -1.11 20.56 11.16
CA ALA A 414 -1.43 19.59 12.20
C ALA A 414 -2.38 20.16 13.27
N ALA A 415 -2.19 21.43 13.67
CA ALA A 415 -3.06 22.11 14.62
C ALA A 415 -4.50 22.33 14.12
N PHE A 416 -4.77 22.29 12.81
CA PHE A 416 -6.13 22.35 12.28
C PHE A 416 -6.90 21.03 12.41
N ALA A 417 -6.21 19.89 12.30
CA ALA A 417 -6.86 18.57 12.26
C ALA A 417 -6.73 17.76 13.55
N ALA A 418 -5.72 18.03 14.39
CA ALA A 418 -5.53 17.30 15.63
C ALA A 418 -6.78 17.45 16.54
N PRO A 419 -7.23 16.37 17.20
CA PRO A 419 -8.36 16.44 18.12
C PRO A 419 -8.07 17.52 19.18
N LYS A 420 -8.97 18.50 19.31
CA LYS A 420 -8.96 19.39 20.46
C LYS A 420 -9.41 18.55 21.66
N GLY A 421 -8.52 18.44 22.65
CA GLY A 421 -8.71 17.59 23.84
C GLY A 421 -9.97 17.90 24.64
#